data_AF-A0AAF0WH19-F1
#
_entry.id   AF-A0AAF0WH19-F1
#
_cell.length_a   1.000
_cell.length_b   1.000
_cell.length_c   1.000
_cell.angle_alpha   90.00
_cell.angle_beta   90.00
_cell.angle_gamma   90.00
#
_symmetry.space_group_name_H-M   'P 1'
#
loop_
_entity.id
_entity.type
_entity.pdbx_description
1 polymer ?
#
loop_
_entity_poly.entity_id
_entity_poly.type
_entity_poly.pdbx_seq_one_letter_code
_entity_poly.pdbx_strand_id
1 'polypeptide(L)'
;MFCTSMIDVANEVGVNSYVYFASPASFLGFMLHLPVLTKLSAELDDSDAELRIPGFVKPVPVSVLPTFFLTRNKDDGCSWFEYNATKYKEAKGIIVNTFKELENHALDSVSAVLRYRSRADT
;
A
#
# COMPACT_ATOMS: atom_id res chain seq x y z
N MET A 1 1.92 -7.68 -4.34
CA MET A 1 2.76 -8.80 -3.91
C MET A 1 1.89 -10.01 -3.78
N PHE A 2 2.26 -11.11 -4.40
CA PHE A 2 1.41 -12.30 -4.47
C PHE A 2 1.45 -13.08 -3.14
N CYS A 3 0.49 -13.99 -2.95
CA CYS A 3 0.46 -14.95 -1.84
C CYS A 3 0.22 -14.38 -0.44
N THR A 4 -0.43 -13.22 -0.30
CA THR A 4 -0.82 -12.71 1.04
C THR A 4 -1.79 -13.63 1.79
N SER A 5 -2.50 -14.51 1.09
CA SER A 5 -3.29 -15.57 1.73
C SER A 5 -2.46 -16.54 2.59
N MET A 6 -1.15 -16.67 2.33
CA MET A 6 -0.26 -17.46 3.18
C MET A 6 -0.01 -16.81 4.54
N ILE A 7 -0.32 -15.52 4.71
CA ILE A 7 -0.25 -14.85 6.02
C ILE A 7 -1.29 -15.45 6.97
N ASP A 8 -2.50 -15.73 6.47
CA ASP A 8 -3.56 -16.36 7.26
C ASP A 8 -3.16 -17.76 7.73
N VAL A 9 -2.63 -18.57 6.80
CA VAL A 9 -2.11 -19.91 7.11
C VAL A 9 -0.97 -19.85 8.13
N ALA A 10 -0.03 -18.90 7.98
CA ALA A 10 1.08 -18.71 8.90
C ALA A 10 0.58 -18.36 10.32
N ASN A 11 -0.44 -17.50 10.41
CA ASN A 11 -1.07 -17.14 11.68
C ASN A 11 -1.75 -18.36 12.34
N GLU A 12 -2.46 -19.19 11.57
CA GLU A 12 -3.11 -20.41 12.07
C GLU A 12 -2.12 -21.41 12.68
N VAL A 13 -0.93 -21.57 12.07
CA VAL A 13 0.10 -22.49 12.56
C VAL A 13 1.11 -21.83 13.51
N GLY A 14 0.94 -20.56 13.86
CA GLY A 14 1.77 -19.83 14.82
C GLY A 14 3.18 -19.49 14.33
N VAL A 15 3.39 -19.34 13.02
CA VAL A 15 4.70 -18.96 12.44
C VAL A 15 4.68 -17.52 11.93
N ASN A 16 5.84 -16.87 11.94
CA ASN A 16 5.96 -15.49 11.46
C ASN A 16 5.98 -15.45 9.93
N SER A 17 5.14 -14.60 9.33
CA SER A 17 5.15 -14.30 7.90
C SER A 17 5.83 -12.96 7.60
N TYR A 18 6.48 -12.86 6.44
CA TYR A 18 7.13 -11.64 5.96
C TYR A 18 6.75 -11.37 4.50
N VAL A 19 6.53 -10.11 4.15
CA VAL A 19 6.25 -9.69 2.77
C VAL A 19 7.54 -9.20 2.12
N TYR A 20 7.98 -9.86 1.06
CA TYR A 20 9.07 -9.34 0.22
C TYR A 20 8.51 -8.44 -0.88
N PHE A 21 8.63 -7.13 -0.75
CA PHE A 21 8.12 -6.16 -1.70
C PHE A 21 9.17 -5.83 -2.77
N ALA A 22 9.01 -6.43 -3.96
CA ALA A 22 9.92 -6.30 -5.10
C ALA A 22 9.70 -5.03 -5.95
N SER A 23 9.03 -4.02 -5.39
CA SER A 23 8.74 -2.74 -6.04
C SER A 23 9.24 -1.58 -5.16
N PRO A 24 9.29 -0.34 -5.68
CA PRO A 24 9.81 0.81 -4.93
C PRO A 24 9.04 1.06 -3.61
N ALA A 25 9.73 1.64 -2.62
CA ALA A 25 9.11 2.03 -1.34
C ALA A 25 7.98 3.05 -1.54
N SER A 26 8.10 3.93 -2.53
CA SER A 26 7.03 4.86 -2.92
C SER A 26 5.74 4.12 -3.32
N PHE A 27 5.86 3.05 -4.10
CA PHE A 27 4.72 2.21 -4.47
C PHE A 27 4.17 1.40 -3.29
N LEU A 28 5.01 0.98 -2.35
CA LEU A 28 4.53 0.39 -1.10
C LEU A 28 3.67 1.39 -0.31
N GLY A 29 4.09 2.65 -0.23
CA GLY A 29 3.31 3.73 0.39
C GLY A 29 1.95 3.94 -0.28
N PHE A 30 1.92 3.92 -1.63
CA PHE A 30 0.66 3.90 -2.39
C PHE A 30 -0.23 2.71 -2.02
N MET A 31 0.31 1.50 -2.04
CA MET A 31 -0.44 0.29 -1.70
C MET A 31 -1.03 0.36 -0.28
N LEU A 32 -0.26 0.81 0.71
CA LEU A 32 -0.74 0.94 2.09
C LEU A 32 -1.85 1.99 2.26
N HIS A 33 -1.92 2.96 1.35
CA HIS A 33 -2.91 4.03 1.32
C HIS A 33 -4.11 3.73 0.41
N LEU A 34 -3.99 2.74 -0.49
CA LEU A 34 -5.03 2.37 -1.45
C LEU A 34 -6.41 2.12 -0.81
N PRO A 35 -6.56 1.40 0.33
CA PRO A 35 -7.86 1.20 0.96
C PRO A 35 -8.51 2.48 1.52
N VAL A 36 -7.75 3.57 1.67
CA VAL A 36 -8.26 4.89 2.04
C VAL A 36 -8.74 5.62 0.78
N LEU A 37 -7.93 5.59 -0.29
CA LEU A 37 -8.26 6.21 -1.57
C LEU A 37 -9.54 5.63 -2.18
N THR A 38 -9.74 4.33 -2.08
CA THR A 38 -10.90 3.66 -2.67
C THR A 38 -12.20 3.95 -1.93
N LYS A 39 -12.13 4.31 -0.64
CA LYS A 39 -13.29 4.84 0.11
C LYS A 39 -13.63 6.27 -0.30
N LEU A 40 -12.63 7.04 -0.72
CA LEU A 40 -12.77 8.42 -1.17
C LEU A 40 -13.04 8.52 -2.69
N SER A 41 -13.15 7.39 -3.40
CA SER A 41 -13.17 7.37 -4.87
C SER A 41 -14.36 8.10 -5.49
N ALA A 42 -15.44 8.35 -4.74
CA ALA A 42 -16.55 9.20 -5.20
C ALA A 42 -16.13 10.67 -5.42
N GLU A 43 -15.00 11.08 -4.85
CA GLU A 43 -14.44 12.43 -4.95
C GLU A 43 -13.29 12.52 -5.98
N LEU A 44 -12.88 11.40 -6.58
CA LEU A 44 -11.73 11.30 -7.49
C LEU A 44 -12.11 11.33 -8.98
N ASP A 45 -13.39 11.57 -9.30
CA ASP A 45 -13.87 11.72 -10.68
C ASP A 45 -13.35 13.02 -11.36
N ASP A 46 -12.69 13.90 -10.60
CA ASP A 46 -12.02 15.10 -11.11
C ASP A 46 -10.60 14.77 -11.60
N SER A 47 -10.34 14.91 -12.90
CA SER A 47 -9.04 14.60 -13.52
C SER A 47 -7.91 15.51 -13.04
N ASP A 48 -8.24 16.68 -12.47
CA ASP A 48 -7.27 17.66 -11.97
C ASP A 48 -6.95 17.48 -10.48
N ALA A 49 -7.60 16.52 -9.80
CA ALA A 49 -7.32 16.23 -8.41
C ALA A 49 -5.89 15.68 -8.21
N GLU A 50 -5.25 16.11 -7.12
CA GLU A 50 -3.93 15.62 -6.71
C GLU A 50 -4.02 14.89 -5.37
N LEU A 51 -3.39 13.71 -5.29
CA LEU A 51 -3.39 12.85 -4.12
C LEU A 51 -2.11 13.03 -3.31
N ARG A 52 -2.25 13.22 -2.00
CA ARG A 52 -1.13 13.14 -1.05
C ARG A 52 -0.92 11.69 -0.63
N ILE A 53 -0.01 11.02 -1.31
CA ILE A 53 0.25 9.60 -1.10
C ILE A 53 1.53 9.43 -0.27
N PRO A 54 1.50 8.64 0.82
CA PRO A 54 2.71 8.31 1.56
C PRO A 54 3.78 7.75 0.61
N GLY A 55 5.01 8.22 0.77
CA GLY A 55 6.13 7.84 -0.07
C GLY A 55 6.41 8.77 -1.24
N PHE A 56 5.49 9.67 -1.60
CA PHE A 56 5.70 10.67 -2.64
C PHE A 56 5.94 12.05 -2.03
N VAL A 57 7.01 12.73 -2.47
CA VAL A 57 7.36 14.08 -1.99
C VAL A 57 6.35 15.13 -2.46
N LYS A 58 5.86 14.96 -3.70
CA LYS A 58 4.88 15.84 -4.33
C LYS A 58 3.53 15.14 -4.41
N PRO A 59 2.42 15.90 -4.39
CA PRO A 59 1.12 15.34 -4.74
C PRO A 59 1.16 14.63 -6.10
N VAL A 60 0.40 13.55 -6.21
CA VAL A 60 0.33 12.69 -7.40
C VAL A 60 -0.97 12.99 -8.13
N PRO A 61 -0.93 13.49 -9.36
CA PRO A 61 -2.15 13.71 -10.15
C PRO A 61 -2.94 12.41 -10.33
N VAL A 62 -4.26 12.45 -10.19
CA VAL A 62 -5.11 11.27 -10.40
C VAL A 62 -4.92 10.70 -11.82
N SER A 63 -4.70 11.58 -12.81
CA SER A 63 -4.47 11.23 -14.21
C SER A 63 -3.25 10.35 -14.48
N VAL A 64 -2.26 10.29 -13.56
CA VAL A 64 -1.09 9.41 -13.72
C VAL A 64 -1.25 8.05 -13.06
N LEU A 65 -2.34 7.84 -12.31
CA LEU A 65 -2.64 6.54 -11.73
C LEU A 65 -3.13 5.57 -12.81
N PRO A 66 -2.76 4.28 -12.72
CA PRO A 66 -3.32 3.29 -13.62
C PRO A 66 -4.85 3.29 -13.57
N THR A 67 -5.50 3.29 -14.74
CA THR A 67 -6.95 3.44 -14.87
C THR A 67 -7.73 2.41 -14.08
N PHE A 68 -7.20 1.19 -13.92
CA PHE A 68 -7.85 0.14 -13.12
C PHE A 68 -7.95 0.47 -11.62
N PHE A 69 -7.18 1.42 -11.09
CA PHE A 69 -7.37 1.94 -9.73
C PHE A 69 -8.46 3.01 -9.63
N LEU A 70 -8.88 3.57 -10.78
CA LEU A 70 -9.84 4.67 -10.87
C LEU A 70 -11.23 4.18 -11.31
N THR A 71 -11.31 3.05 -12.01
CA THR A 71 -12.58 2.50 -12.50
C THR A 71 -13.43 1.96 -11.34
N ARG A 72 -14.69 2.43 -11.26
CA ARG A 72 -15.70 1.98 -10.28
C ARG A 72 -16.20 0.55 -10.49
N ASN A 73 -15.96 -0.01 -11.67
CA ASN A 73 -16.22 -1.42 -11.90
C ASN A 73 -15.29 -2.20 -10.99
N LYS A 74 -15.87 -3.06 -10.15
CA LYS A 74 -15.16 -4.04 -9.33
C LYS A 74 -14.52 -5.13 -10.21
N ASP A 75 -13.96 -4.73 -11.36
CA ASP A 75 -13.11 -5.57 -12.16
C ASP A 75 -11.93 -5.94 -11.27
N ASP A 76 -11.63 -7.24 -11.30
CA ASP A 76 -10.78 -7.99 -10.36
C ASP A 76 -9.50 -7.27 -9.90
N GLY A 77 -8.86 -6.50 -10.79
CA GLY A 77 -7.58 -5.83 -10.56
C GLY A 77 -7.52 -4.96 -9.31
N CYS A 78 -8.43 -3.97 -9.16
CA CYS A 78 -8.37 -3.05 -8.01
C CYS A 78 -8.61 -3.78 -6.69
N SER A 79 -9.63 -4.63 -6.65
CA SER A 79 -9.99 -5.41 -5.46
C SER A 79 -8.86 -6.35 -5.03
N TRP A 80 -8.10 -6.89 -5.98
CA TRP A 80 -6.93 -7.71 -5.70
C TRP A 80 -5.83 -6.89 -5.01
N PHE A 81 -5.52 -5.69 -5.51
CA PHE A 81 -4.53 -4.83 -4.87
C PHE A 81 -4.97 -4.37 -3.48
N GLU A 82 -6.25 -4.05 -3.30
CA GLU A 82 -6.82 -3.71 -2.00
C GLU A 82 -6.70 -4.87 -1.00
N TYR A 83 -7.07 -6.09 -1.41
CA TYR A 83 -6.94 -7.29 -0.57
C TYR A 83 -5.49 -7.52 -0.14
N ASN A 84 -4.54 -7.37 -1.05
CA ASN A 84 -3.12 -7.52 -0.70
C ASN A 84 -2.65 -6.38 0.21
N ALA A 85 -3.08 -5.14 -0.05
CA ALA A 85 -2.73 -3.96 0.75
C ALA A 85 -3.19 -4.05 2.21
N THR A 86 -4.37 -4.62 2.47
CA THR A 86 -4.85 -4.84 3.84
C THR A 86 -4.02 -5.90 4.54
N LYS A 87 -3.70 -7.00 3.85
CA LYS A 87 -2.92 -8.12 4.40
C LYS A 87 -1.46 -7.79 4.72
N TYR A 88 -0.81 -6.84 4.02
CA TYR A 88 0.58 -6.49 4.32
C TYR A 88 0.83 -6.07 5.78
N LYS A 89 -0.20 -5.55 6.45
CA LYS A 89 -0.12 -5.09 7.85
C LYS A 89 -0.24 -6.24 8.85
N GLU A 90 -0.67 -7.42 8.42
CA GLU A 90 -0.78 -8.63 9.25
C GLU A 90 0.53 -9.42 9.26
N ALA A 91 1.44 -9.17 8.32
CA ALA A 91 2.77 -9.75 8.32
C ALA A 91 3.64 -9.17 9.44
N LYS A 92 4.60 -9.96 9.93
CA LYS A 92 5.54 -9.51 10.97
C LYS A 92 6.46 -8.39 10.49
N GLY A 93 6.74 -8.36 9.20
CA GLY A 93 7.57 -7.33 8.60
C GLY A 93 7.47 -7.33 7.09
N ILE A 94 7.91 -6.21 6.50
CA ILE A 94 7.99 -6.01 5.07
C ILE A 94 9.45 -5.75 4.72
N ILE A 95 10.00 -6.54 3.81
CA ILE A 95 11.34 -6.37 3.24
C ILE A 95 11.16 -5.70 1.89
N VAL A 96 11.73 -4.52 1.69
CA VAL A 96 11.60 -3.79 0.42
C VAL A 96 12.93 -3.89 -0.35
N ASN A 97 12.86 -4.24 -1.63
CA ASN A 97 14.05 -4.33 -2.49
C ASN A 97 14.53 -2.94 -2.94
N THR A 98 15.04 -2.15 -2.00
CA THR A 98 15.54 -0.79 -2.20
C THR A 98 16.54 -0.43 -1.10
N PHE A 99 17.11 0.77 -1.14
CA PHE A 99 18.06 1.26 -0.12
C PHE A 99 17.86 2.76 0.14
N LYS A 100 18.41 3.23 1.27
CA LYS A 100 18.09 4.55 1.82
C LYS A 100 18.52 5.69 0.91
N GLU A 101 19.67 5.58 0.28
CA GLU A 101 20.23 6.59 -0.62
C GLU A 101 19.39 6.75 -1.90
N LEU A 102 18.63 5.72 -2.29
CA LEU A 102 17.75 5.77 -3.45
C LEU A 102 16.36 6.34 -3.11
N GLU A 103 15.77 5.89 -2.00
CA GLU A 103 14.37 6.17 -1.66
C GLU A 103 14.20 6.70 -0.22
N ASN A 104 15.09 7.58 0.25
CA ASN A 104 15.12 8.05 1.64
C ASN A 104 13.75 8.53 2.16
N HIS A 105 13.14 9.48 1.45
CA HIS A 105 11.84 10.02 1.81
C HIS A 105 10.75 8.95 1.83
N ALA A 106 10.76 8.04 0.86
CA ALA A 106 9.73 7.02 0.75
C ALA A 106 9.82 5.99 1.88
N LEU A 107 11.05 5.56 2.20
CA LEU A 107 11.31 4.66 3.32
C LEU A 107 10.91 5.29 4.66
N ASP A 108 11.27 6.55 4.91
CA ASP A 108 10.90 7.26 6.13
C ASP A 108 9.38 7.44 6.24
N SER A 109 8.72 7.81 5.14
CA SER A 109 7.25 7.97 5.07
C SER A 109 6.51 6.67 5.34
N VAL A 110 6.90 5.57 4.67
CA VAL A 110 6.30 4.24 4.87
C VAL A 110 6.54 3.74 6.29
N SER A 111 7.75 3.94 6.83
CA SER A 111 8.07 3.56 8.21
C SER A 111 7.16 4.28 9.21
N ALA A 112 6.89 5.57 9.01
CA ALA A 112 5.98 6.34 9.85
C ALA A 112 4.54 5.78 9.81
N VAL A 113 4.03 5.45 8.61
CA VAL A 113 2.69 4.86 8.43
C VAL A 113 2.56 3.54 9.18
N LEU A 114 3.56 2.66 9.08
CA LEU A 114 3.55 1.35 9.74
C LEU A 114 3.70 1.47 11.27
N ARG A 115 4.54 2.39 11.75
CA ARG A 115 4.75 2.63 13.20
C ARG A 115 3.56 3.25 13.90
N TYR A 116 2.85 4.18 13.25
CA TYR A 116 1.69 4.84 13.84
C TYR A 116 0.63 3.82 14.26
N ARG A 117 0.41 2.77 13.45
CA ARG A 117 -0.59 1.74 13.73
C ARG A 117 -0.19 0.74 14.81
N SER A 118 1.09 0.36 14.88
CA SER A 118 1.56 -0.53 15.96
C SER A 118 1.31 0.04 17.36
N ARG A 119 1.12 1.36 17.50
CA ARG A 119 0.76 2.03 18.76
C ARG A 119 -0.75 2.16 18.99
N ALA A 120 -1.57 1.99 17.96
CA ALA A 120 -3.02 2.05 18.07
C ALA A 120 -3.63 0.70 18.48
N ASP A 121 -2.89 -0.39 18.29
CA ASP A 121 -3.30 -1.77 18.60
C ASP A 121 -2.70 -2.30 19.94
N THR A 122 -2.07 -1.44 20.75
CA THR A 122 -1.56 -1.71 22.11
C THR A 122 -2.22 -0.79 23.13
#